data_AF-A0A4V3MJU1-F1
#
_entry.id   AF-A0A4V3MJU1-F1
#
_cell.length_a   1.000
_cell.length_b   1.000
_cell.length_c   1.000
_cell.angle_alpha   90.00
_cell.angle_beta   90.00
_cell.angle_gamma   90.00
#
_symmetry.space_group_name_H-M   'P 1'
#
loop_
_entity.id
_entity.type
_entity.pdbx_description
1 polymer ?
#
loop_
_entity_poly.entity_id
_entity_poly.type
_entity_poly.pdbx_seq_one_letter_code
_entity_poly.pdbx_strand_id
1 'polypeptide(L)' 'MKNHVEVQLTAIAELKVSPFAARNHPREQRRKLLASVRKYGVLAPLLIEQGGFIVDGQDRGAGRQ' A
#
# COMPACT_ATOMS: atom_id res chain seq x y z
N MET A 1 19.53 -16.45 -2.26
CA MET A 1 19.58 -15.23 -1.42
C MET A 1 18.42 -15.29 -0.44
N LYS A 2 18.63 -14.95 0.84
CA LYS A 2 17.51 -14.86 1.80
C LYS A 2 16.87 -13.48 1.65
N ASN A 3 15.57 -13.44 1.36
CA ASN A 3 14.81 -12.20 1.40
C ASN A 3 14.69 -11.77 2.86
N HIS A 4 15.22 -10.60 3.20
CA HIS A 4 15.06 -10.00 4.52
C HIS A 4 13.90 -9.01 4.45
N VAL A 5 12.95 -9.12 5.38
CA VAL A 5 11.78 -8.25 5.44
C VAL A 5 11.90 -7.43 6.71
N GLU A 6 11.88 -6.11 6.56
CA GLU A 6 11.86 -5.15 7.66
C GLU A 6 10.63 -4.25 7.53
N VAL A 7 10.07 -3.82 8.66
CA VAL A 7 8.96 -2.87 8.69
C VAL A 7 9.52 -1.49 9.03
N GLN A 8 9.28 -0.54 8.14
CA GLN A 8 9.70 0.85 8.31
C GLN A 8 8.54 1.81 8.02
N LEU A 9 8.63 3.01 8.56
CA LEU A 9 7.72 4.10 8.20
C LEU A 9 8.31 4.82 6.97
N THR A 10 7.64 4.69 5.83
CA THR A 10 8.04 5.29 4.56
C THR A 10 7.12 6.46 4.21
N ALA A 11 7.68 7.56 3.71
CA ALA A 11 6.88 8.67 3.22
C ALA A 11 6.05 8.24 1.99
N ILE A 12 4.78 8.64 1.93
CA ILE A 12 3.90 8.29 0.80
C ILE A 12 4.48 8.78 -0.54
N ALA A 13 5.23 9.89 -0.55
CA ALA A 13 5.86 10.46 -1.73
C ALA A 13 6.96 9.56 -2.34
N GLU A 14 7.53 8.65 -1.55
CA GLU A 14 8.56 7.70 -2.01
C GLU A 14 7.94 6.43 -2.60
N LEU A 15 6.63 6.25 -2.47
CA LEU A 15 5.91 5.08 -2.98
C LEU A 15 5.57 5.25 -4.46
N LYS A 16 5.91 4.24 -5.24
CA LYS A 16 5.58 4.13 -6.66
C LYS A 16 4.53 3.05 -6.83
N VAL A 17 3.51 3.35 -7.63
CA VAL A 17 2.56 2.33 -8.06
C VAL A 17 3.16 1.64 -9.27
N SER A 18 3.23 0.30 -9.24
CA SER A 18 3.68 -0.46 -10.40
C SER A 18 2.71 -0.26 -11.58
N PRO A 19 3.19 -0.05 -12.81
CA PRO A 19 2.32 0.01 -13.99
C PRO A 19 1.60 -1.32 -14.27
N PHE A 20 2.09 -2.42 -13.68
CA PHE A 20 1.49 -3.75 -13.78
C PHE A 20 0.47 -4.04 -12.67
N ALA A 21 0.37 -3.16 -11.68
CA ALA A 21 -0.60 -3.26 -10.60
C ALA A 21 -1.95 -2.67 -11.04
N ALA A 22 -2.85 -3.53 -11.49
CA ALA A 22 -4.19 -3.12 -11.90
C ALA A 22 -5.05 -2.77 -10.67
N ARG A 23 -5.48 -1.51 -10.54
CA ARG A 23 -6.36 -1.05 -9.45
C ARG A 23 -7.82 -1.47 -9.71
N ASN A 24 -8.11 -2.75 -9.50
CA ASN A 24 -9.38 -3.34 -9.91
C ASN A 24 -10.42 -3.42 -8.79
N HIS A 25 -10.12 -2.85 -7.61
CA HIS A 25 -11.01 -2.99 -6.46
C HIS A 25 -12.31 -2.19 -6.62
N PRO A 26 -13.47 -2.76 -6.25
CA PRO A 26 -14.73 -2.05 -6.20
C PRO A 26 -14.69 -0.83 -5.26
N ARG A 27 -15.44 0.23 -5.61
CA ARG A 27 -15.55 1.46 -4.80
C ARG A 27 -15.95 1.21 -3.35
N GLU A 28 -16.83 0.24 -3.11
CA GLU A 28 -17.31 -0.09 -1.77
C GLU A 28 -16.21 -0.68 -0.88
N GLN A 29 -15.37 -1.57 -1.44
CA GLN A 29 -14.24 -2.15 -0.71
C GLN A 29 -13.23 -1.07 -0.31
N ARG A 30 -12.91 -0.15 -1.23
CA ARG A 30 -12.05 1.01 -0.92
C ARG A 30 -12.60 1.89 0.20
N ARG A 31 -13.93 2.10 0.23
CA ARG A 31 -14.59 2.87 1.31
C ARG A 31 -14.48 2.18 2.66
N LYS A 32 -14.72 0.87 2.73
CA LYS A 32 -14.57 0.07 3.96
C LYS A 32 -13.13 0.10 4.46
N LEU A 33 -12.17 -0.04 3.56
CA LEU A 33 -10.75 0.02 3.90
C LEU A 33 -10.34 1.39 4.44
N LEU A 34 -10.75 2.47 3.78
CA LEU A 34 -10.47 3.84 4.25
C LEU A 34 -11.08 4.08 5.64
N ALA A 35 -12.29 3.59 5.90
CA ALA A 35 -12.92 3.69 7.22
C ALA A 35 -12.11 2.93 8.29
N SER A 36 -11.61 1.74 7.95
CA SER A 36 -10.74 0.95 8.83
C SER A 36 -9.43 1.67 9.15
N VAL A 37 -8.74 2.17 8.12
CA VAL A 37 -7.47 2.91 8.29
C VAL A 37 -7.66 4.17 9.13
N ARG A 38 -8.78 4.88 8.97
CA ARG A 38 -9.09 6.07 9.79
C ARG A 38 -9.33 5.72 11.26
N LYS A 39 -9.95 4.58 11.54
CA LYS A 39 -10.30 4.17 12.91
C LYS A 39 -9.14 3.53 13.66
N TYR A 40 -8.31 2.75 12.96
CA TYR A 40 -7.30 1.88 13.58
C TYR A 40 -5.88 2.11 13.09
N GLY A 41 -5.67 2.98 12.10
CA GLY A 41 -4.40 3.07 11.39
C GLY A 41 -4.17 1.91 10.41
N VAL A 42 -2.95 1.83 9.88
CA VAL A 42 -2.55 0.73 8.97
C VAL A 42 -2.08 -0.45 9.81
N LEU A 43 -2.94 -1.46 9.96
CA LEU A 43 -2.63 -2.66 10.77
C LEU A 43 -1.74 -3.67 10.04
N ALA A 44 -1.76 -3.66 8.70
CA ALA A 44 -0.98 -4.56 7.86
C ALA A 44 -0.09 -3.71 6.93
N PRO A 45 1.24 -3.80 7.05
CA PRO A 45 2.18 -3.02 6.24
C PRO A 45 1.96 -3.19 4.73
N LEU A 46 2.42 -2.20 3.98
CA LEU A 46 2.57 -2.33 2.53
C LEU A 46 3.79 -3.20 2.23
N LEU A 47 3.67 -4.10 1.25
CA LEU A 47 4.85 -4.81 0.74
C LEU A 47 5.44 -3.98 -0.38
N ILE A 48 6.70 -3.58 -0.23
CA ILE A 48 7.40 -2.68 -1.13
C ILE A 48 8.71 -3.36 -1.54
N GLU A 49 9.02 -3.32 -2.84
CA GLU A 49 10.31 -3.79 -3.36
C GLU A 49 11.38 -2.68 -3.26
N GLN A 50 12.66 -3.06 -3.23
CA GLN A 50 13.78 -2.13 -3.32
C GLN A 50 13.66 -1.27 -4.60
N GLY A 51 13.35 0.01 -4.42
CA GLY A 51 12.99 0.94 -5.50
C GLY A 51 11.69 1.72 -5.28
N GLY A 52 10.94 1.36 -4.23
CA GLY A 52 9.73 2.06 -3.77
C GLY A 52 8.45 1.55 -4.40
N PHE A 53 8.50 0.49 -5.23
CA PHE A 53 7.33 -0.06 -5.90
C PHE A 53 6.48 -0.88 -4.94
N ILE A 54 5.18 -0.56 -4.85
CA ILE A 54 4.22 -1.34 -4.07
C ILE A 54 3.95 -2.66 -4.79
N VAL A 55 4.33 -3.77 -4.16
CA VAL A 55 4.08 -5.14 -4.60
C VAL A 55 2.67 -5.58 -4.17
N ASP A 56 2.27 -5.24 -2.93
CA ASP A 56 0.94 -5.55 -2.39
C ASP A 56 0.44 -4.46 -1.43
N GLY A 57 -0.89 -4.36 -1.27
CA GLY A 57 -1.56 -3.39 -0.41
C GLY A 57 -1.85 -2.05 -1.07
N GLN A 58 -1.88 -2.00 -2.41
CA GLN A 58 -2.06 -0.77 -3.21
C GLN A 58 -3.29 0.06 -2.78
N ASP A 59 -4.37 -0.61 -2.38
CA ASP A 59 -5.60 0.00 -1.89
C ASP A 59 -5.50 0.63 -0.49
N ARG A 60 -4.50 0.24 0.31
CA ARG A 60 -4.17 0.82 1.61
C ARG A 60 -3.28 2.06 1.46
N GLY A 61 -2.64 2.22 0.31
CA GLY A 61 -1.81 3.37 -0.02
C GLY A 61 -2.64 4.65 -0.15
N ALA A 62 -2.16 5.75 0.44
CA ALA A 62 -2.87 7.03 0.50
C ALA A 62 -2.81 7.87 -0.80
N GLY A 63 -2.24 7.35 -1.89
CA GLY A 63 -2.02 8.11 -3.11
C GLY A 63 -3.26 8.27 -3.98
N ARG A 64 -4.08 9.29 -3.72
CA ARG A 64 -4.76 9.99 -4.82
C ARG A 64 -3.68 10.70 -5.64
N GLN A 65 -3.42 10.20 -6.84
CA GLN A 65 -3.11 11.06 -7.97
C GLN A 65 -4.42 11.25 -8.72
#